data_AF-A0A3D5S7S9-F1
#
_entry.id   AF-A0A3D5S7S9-F1
#
_cell.length_a   1.000
_cell.length_b   1.000
_cell.length_c   1.000
_cell.angle_alpha   90.00
_cell.angle_beta   90.00
_cell.angle_gamma   90.00
#
_symmetry.space_group_name_H-M   'P 1'
#
loop_
_entity.id
_entity.type
_entity.pdbx_description
1 polymer ?
#
loop_
_entity_poly.entity_id
_entity_poly.type
_entity_poly.pdbx_seq_one_letter_code
_entity_poly.pdbx_strand_id
1 'polypeptide(L)'
;MTKTIRKTYPRDFSIGVLIIIFTCVFFLAGQLFEKHQPNLSDYLNMYVAYFLVSLAVLVMILILWEEILFPVTIKPEGDGLIFRNHRTKLKIQALFFLSIPAIIVFLFLNYEINTFRFFGWAAVNTGLPILGKLISGINNYNDFLTLTSSYIEYKNNELEGKFEVCDIQSIHINKDDKGLHQKLVLEFKSSESVTIDMDEMELEDFYESIDEYIAEHYKSLLK
;
A
#
# COMPACT_ATOMS: atom_id res chain seq x y z
N MET A 1 16.64 -1.36 -1.38
CA MET A 1 16.02 -0.16 -1.99
C MET A 1 15.23 0.53 -0.89
N THR A 2 15.56 1.78 -0.57
CA THR A 2 14.92 2.54 0.51
C THR A 2 13.49 2.89 0.11
N LYS A 3 12.49 2.29 0.76
CA LYS A 3 11.07 2.57 0.52
C LYS A 3 10.79 4.00 1.00
N THR A 4 10.37 4.88 0.11
CA THR A 4 10.10 6.29 0.47
C THR A 4 8.73 6.35 1.14
N ILE A 5 8.72 6.50 2.47
CA ILE A 5 7.51 6.67 3.28
C ILE A 5 6.94 8.05 2.98
N ARG A 6 5.69 8.14 2.52
CA ARG A 6 5.01 9.41 2.24
C ARG A 6 4.01 9.72 3.35
N LYS A 7 3.89 11.00 3.71
CA LYS A 7 2.83 11.43 4.62
C LYS A 7 1.48 11.33 3.91
N THR A 8 0.50 10.71 4.56
CA THR A 8 -0.90 10.64 4.12
C THR A 8 -1.47 12.05 4.00
N TYR A 9 -2.00 12.41 2.84
CA TYR A 9 -2.69 13.69 2.65
C TYR A 9 -4.12 13.62 3.23
N PRO A 10 -4.68 14.75 3.73
CA PRO A 10 -6.07 14.79 4.16
C PRO A 10 -7.01 14.27 3.07
N ARG A 11 -7.96 13.40 3.44
CA ARG A 11 -8.85 12.68 2.51
C ARG A 11 -9.54 13.60 1.49
N ASP A 12 -9.96 14.78 1.91
CA ASP A 12 -10.64 15.75 1.05
C ASP A 12 -9.72 16.36 -0.01
N PHE A 13 -8.45 16.59 0.34
CA PHE A 13 -7.42 17.04 -0.61
C PHE A 13 -7.15 15.94 -1.65
N SER A 14 -7.13 14.68 -1.22
CA SER A 14 -6.93 13.53 -2.11
C SER A 14 -8.07 13.35 -3.12
N ILE A 15 -9.33 13.55 -2.71
CA ILE A 15 -10.49 13.47 -3.63
C ILE A 15 -10.45 14.58 -4.68
N GLY A 16 -10.18 15.83 -4.27
CA GLY A 16 -10.08 16.96 -5.19
C GLY A 16 -9.00 16.76 -6.26
N VAL A 17 -7.83 16.24 -5.86
CA VAL A 17 -6.74 15.90 -6.79
C VAL A 17 -7.16 14.80 -7.77
N LEU A 18 -7.83 13.74 -7.30
CA LEU A 18 -8.32 12.67 -8.18
C LEU A 18 -9.31 13.19 -9.22
N ILE A 19 -10.22 14.10 -8.83
CA ILE A 19 -11.18 14.72 -9.76
C ILE A 19 -10.44 15.51 -10.85
N ILE A 20 -9.45 16.34 -10.46
CA ILE A 20 -8.66 17.13 -11.41
C ILE A 20 -7.93 16.21 -12.39
N ILE A 21 -7.30 15.15 -11.89
CA ILE A 21 -6.59 14.19 -12.74
C ILE A 21 -7.56 13.51 -13.70
N PHE A 22 -8.72 13.06 -13.21
CA PHE A 22 -9.75 12.47 -14.04
C PHE A 22 -10.17 13.40 -15.17
N THR A 23 -10.50 14.65 -14.86
CA THR A 23 -10.93 15.64 -15.85
C THR A 23 -9.84 15.91 -16.89
N CYS A 24 -8.58 16.09 -16.46
CA CYS A 24 -7.47 16.30 -17.37
C CYS A 24 -7.26 15.11 -18.32
N VAL A 25 -7.29 13.88 -17.79
CA VAL A 25 -7.14 12.67 -18.60
C VAL A 25 -8.31 12.50 -19.56
N PHE A 26 -9.53 12.81 -19.14
CA PHE A 26 -10.72 12.72 -19.96
C PHE A 26 -10.62 13.58 -21.21
N PHE A 27 -10.15 14.83 -21.08
CA PHE A 27 -9.94 15.71 -22.22
C PHE A 27 -8.79 15.28 -23.13
N LEU A 28 -7.78 14.62 -22.58
CA LEU A 28 -6.62 14.13 -23.35
C LEU A 28 -6.85 12.75 -23.99
N ALA A 29 -7.84 11.99 -23.53
CA ALA A 29 -8.11 10.62 -23.96
C ALA A 29 -8.38 10.51 -25.47
N GLY A 30 -8.92 11.56 -26.10
CA GLY A 30 -9.14 11.61 -27.55
C GLY A 30 -7.88 11.35 -28.38
N GLN A 31 -6.69 11.66 -27.84
CA GLN A 31 -5.42 11.43 -28.52
C GLN A 31 -5.08 9.95 -28.71
N LEU A 32 -5.70 9.04 -27.95
CA LEU A 32 -5.48 7.60 -28.01
C LEU A 32 -6.23 6.91 -29.16
N PHE A 33 -7.12 7.62 -29.86
CA PHE A 33 -7.98 7.06 -30.90
C PHE A 33 -7.69 7.71 -32.26
N GLU A 34 -7.88 6.97 -33.35
CA GLU A 34 -7.56 7.46 -34.70
C GLU A 34 -8.55 8.52 -35.18
N LYS A 35 -9.84 8.37 -34.85
CA LYS A 35 -10.88 9.37 -35.11
C LYS A 35 -10.92 10.38 -33.96
N HIS A 36 -10.31 11.54 -34.16
CA HIS A 36 -10.39 12.67 -33.22
C HIS A 36 -11.79 13.35 -33.21
N GLN A 37 -12.66 13.03 -34.19
CA GLN A 37 -14.05 13.51 -34.24
C GLN A 37 -14.97 12.38 -34.74
N PRO A 38 -15.74 11.73 -33.85
CA PRO A 38 -16.79 10.79 -34.25
C PRO A 38 -17.86 11.50 -35.11
N ASN A 39 -18.50 10.77 -36.02
CA ASN A 39 -19.77 11.22 -36.57
C ASN A 39 -20.79 11.40 -35.42
N LEU A 40 -21.83 12.23 -35.60
CA LEU A 40 -22.80 12.55 -34.53
C LEU A 40 -23.41 11.30 -33.85
N SER A 41 -23.50 10.18 -34.58
CA SER A 41 -23.97 8.87 -34.09
C SER A 41 -23.02 8.16 -33.11
N ASP A 42 -21.72 8.48 -33.15
CA ASP A 42 -20.67 7.74 -32.44
C ASP A 42 -20.16 8.50 -31.19
N TYR A 43 -20.67 9.72 -30.95
CA TYR A 43 -20.24 10.58 -29.84
C TYR A 43 -20.43 9.92 -28.46
N LEU A 44 -21.58 9.29 -28.23
CA LEU A 44 -21.90 8.63 -26.96
C LEU A 44 -20.96 7.45 -26.69
N ASN A 45 -20.55 6.74 -27.75
CA ASN A 45 -19.59 5.64 -27.68
C ASN A 45 -18.19 6.16 -27.32
N MET A 46 -17.74 7.26 -27.95
CA MET A 46 -16.42 7.84 -27.65
C MET A 46 -16.31 8.42 -26.23
N TYR A 47 -17.38 8.99 -25.67
CA TYR A 47 -17.37 9.44 -24.27
C TYR A 47 -17.21 8.27 -23.28
N VAL A 48 -17.79 7.10 -23.58
CA VAL A 48 -17.56 5.89 -22.79
C VAL A 48 -16.08 5.48 -22.87
N ALA A 49 -15.47 5.55 -24.06
CA ALA A 49 -14.04 5.30 -24.22
C ALA A 49 -13.19 6.23 -23.34
N TYR A 50 -13.47 7.54 -23.37
CA TYR A 50 -12.73 8.54 -22.61
C TYR A 50 -12.92 8.38 -21.11
N PHE A 51 -14.13 8.04 -20.68
CA PHE A 51 -14.43 7.70 -19.30
C PHE A 51 -13.61 6.50 -18.83
N LEU A 52 -13.56 5.42 -19.62
CA LEU A 52 -12.80 4.22 -19.29
C LEU A 52 -11.29 4.46 -19.23
N VAL A 53 -10.74 5.25 -20.17
CA VAL A 53 -9.33 5.68 -20.15
C VAL A 53 -9.01 6.43 -18.85
N SER A 54 -9.88 7.37 -18.48
CA SER A 54 -9.72 8.19 -17.27
C SER A 54 -9.87 7.36 -16.00
N LEU A 55 -10.80 6.41 -16.00
CA LEU A 55 -11.01 5.47 -14.90
C LEU A 55 -9.80 4.57 -14.68
N ALA A 56 -9.19 4.03 -15.74
CA ALA A 56 -7.98 3.21 -15.62
C ALA A 56 -6.81 4.00 -15.00
N VAL A 57 -6.65 5.28 -15.36
CA VAL A 57 -5.63 6.15 -14.73
C VAL A 57 -5.95 6.42 -13.26
N LEU A 58 -7.23 6.64 -12.91
CA LEU A 58 -7.63 6.76 -11.51
C LEU A 58 -7.33 5.49 -10.71
N VAL A 59 -7.68 4.33 -11.25
CA VAL A 59 -7.40 3.04 -10.59
C VAL A 59 -5.90 2.86 -10.42
N MET A 60 -5.10 3.17 -11.45
CA MET A 60 -3.63 3.13 -11.36
C MET A 60 -3.13 4.01 -10.21
N ILE A 61 -3.60 5.26 -10.11
CA ILE A 61 -3.20 6.19 -9.05
C ILE A 61 -3.64 5.69 -7.68
N LEU A 62 -4.87 5.18 -7.54
CA LEU A 62 -5.35 4.62 -6.29
C LEU A 62 -4.52 3.42 -5.83
N ILE A 63 -4.08 2.57 -6.76
CA ILE A 63 -3.14 1.48 -6.45
C ILE A 63 -1.81 2.05 -5.96
N LEU A 64 -1.25 3.04 -6.67
CA LEU A 64 0.01 3.69 -6.26
C LEU A 64 -0.12 4.42 -4.92
N TRP A 65 -1.31 4.94 -4.61
CA TRP A 65 -1.66 5.66 -3.39
C TRP A 65 -2.31 4.73 -2.35
N GLU A 66 -1.74 3.53 -2.24
CA GLU A 66 -2.13 2.38 -1.43
C GLU A 66 -2.72 2.69 -0.03
N GLU A 67 -2.21 3.74 0.63
CA GLU A 67 -2.65 4.21 1.95
C GLU A 67 -4.16 4.48 2.03
N ILE A 68 -4.78 4.97 0.93
CA ILE A 68 -6.22 5.27 0.91
C ILE A 68 -7.06 3.98 0.88
N LEU A 69 -6.54 2.92 0.27
CA LEU A 69 -7.31 1.70 0.04
C LEU A 69 -7.17 0.68 1.18
N PHE A 70 -6.05 0.71 1.94
CA PHE A 70 -5.72 -0.35 2.89
C PHE A 70 -5.05 0.16 4.18
N PRO A 71 -5.81 0.78 5.08
CA PRO A 71 -5.29 1.07 6.41
C PRO A 71 -4.97 -0.24 7.15
N VAL A 72 -3.80 -0.33 7.77
CA VAL A 72 -3.49 -1.41 8.71
C VAL A 72 -4.47 -1.30 9.88
N THR A 73 -5.04 -2.42 10.30
CA THR A 73 -6.03 -2.44 11.38
C THR A 73 -5.38 -2.93 12.67
N ILE A 74 -5.48 -2.14 13.73
CA ILE A 74 -5.19 -2.61 15.09
C ILE A 74 -6.35 -3.50 15.54
N LYS A 75 -6.06 -4.75 15.91
CA LYS A 75 -7.03 -5.57 16.65
C LYS A 75 -6.54 -5.73 18.08
N PRO A 76 -7.31 -5.28 19.08
CA PRO A 76 -7.06 -5.68 20.46
C PRO A 76 -7.40 -7.18 20.57
N GLU A 77 -6.47 -7.99 21.04
CA GLU A 77 -6.70 -9.40 21.36
C GLU A 77 -6.31 -9.62 22.82
N GLY A 78 -7.31 -9.79 23.69
CA GLY A 78 -7.10 -10.02 25.11
C GLY A 78 -6.27 -8.92 25.80
N ASP A 79 -5.05 -9.26 26.17
CA ASP A 79 -4.06 -8.44 26.88
C ASP A 79 -3.02 -7.78 25.96
N GLY A 80 -3.20 -7.80 24.64
CA GLY A 80 -2.19 -7.35 23.68
C GLY A 80 -2.68 -6.59 22.45
N LEU A 81 -1.71 -6.08 21.67
CA LEU A 81 -1.88 -5.43 20.38
C LEU A 81 -1.39 -6.33 19.26
N ILE A 82 -2.25 -6.54 18.25
CA ILE A 82 -1.90 -7.28 17.04
C ILE A 82 -2.01 -6.37 15.83
N PHE A 83 -0.88 -6.22 15.16
CA PHE A 83 -0.74 -5.57 13.87
C PHE A 83 -0.59 -6.66 12.81
N ARG A 84 -1.53 -6.72 11.86
CA ARG A 84 -1.50 -7.69 10.75
C ARG A 84 -1.64 -6.96 9.43
N ASN A 85 -0.75 -7.23 8.49
CA ASN A 85 -0.94 -6.82 7.11
C ASN A 85 -2.03 -7.71 6.46
N HIS A 86 -2.98 -7.11 5.75
CA HIS A 86 -4.30 -7.72 5.58
C HIS A 86 -4.37 -8.68 4.38
N ARG A 87 -4.86 -9.92 4.58
CA ARG A 87 -5.28 -10.79 3.44
C ARG A 87 -6.29 -10.17 2.46
N THR A 88 -7.16 -9.26 2.93
CA THR A 88 -8.15 -8.55 2.10
C THR A 88 -7.50 -7.46 1.23
N LYS A 89 -6.34 -6.93 1.65
CA LYS A 89 -5.53 -5.96 0.88
C LYS A 89 -5.19 -6.52 -0.49
N LEU A 90 -4.63 -7.73 -0.51
CA LEU A 90 -4.25 -8.40 -1.75
C LEU A 90 -5.45 -8.74 -2.65
N LYS A 91 -6.62 -9.07 -2.10
CA LYS A 91 -7.82 -9.38 -2.88
C LYS A 91 -8.36 -8.15 -3.62
N ILE A 92 -8.46 -7.03 -2.92
CA ILE A 92 -8.96 -5.78 -3.51
C ILE A 92 -7.90 -5.18 -4.44
N GLN A 93 -6.61 -5.24 -4.09
CA GLN A 93 -5.52 -4.92 -5.01
C GLN A 93 -5.65 -5.76 -6.28
N ALA A 94 -5.74 -7.09 -6.17
CA ALA A 94 -5.90 -7.98 -7.33
C ALA A 94 -7.13 -7.62 -8.19
N LEU A 95 -8.26 -7.27 -7.57
CA LEU A 95 -9.44 -6.80 -8.30
C LEU A 95 -9.17 -5.51 -9.11
N PHE A 96 -8.55 -4.51 -8.48
CA PHE A 96 -8.15 -3.27 -9.17
C PHE A 96 -7.10 -3.52 -10.25
N PHE A 97 -6.13 -4.40 -9.98
CA PHE A 97 -5.10 -4.82 -10.93
C PHE A 97 -5.69 -5.52 -12.15
N LEU A 98 -6.75 -6.31 -12.00
CA LEU A 98 -7.43 -6.97 -13.12
C LEU A 98 -8.34 -6.02 -13.91
N SER A 99 -8.81 -4.93 -13.27
CA SER A 99 -9.69 -3.97 -13.93
C SER A 99 -8.98 -3.17 -15.03
N ILE A 100 -7.69 -2.82 -14.84
CA ILE A 100 -6.91 -2.07 -15.84
C ILE A 100 -6.74 -2.88 -17.15
N PRO A 101 -6.24 -4.14 -17.13
CA PRO A 101 -6.18 -4.98 -18.31
C PRO A 101 -7.54 -5.21 -18.97
N ALA A 102 -8.61 -5.40 -18.18
CA ALA A 102 -9.95 -5.56 -18.72
C ALA A 102 -10.40 -4.32 -19.52
N ILE A 103 -10.12 -3.11 -19.00
CA ILE A 103 -10.38 -1.86 -19.70
C ILE A 103 -9.55 -1.78 -20.99
N ILE A 104 -8.25 -2.10 -20.93
CA ILE A 104 -7.35 -2.06 -22.10
C ILE A 104 -7.86 -2.99 -23.20
N VAL A 105 -8.18 -4.24 -22.87
CA VAL A 105 -8.69 -5.24 -23.82
C VAL A 105 -10.03 -4.78 -24.41
N PHE A 106 -10.93 -4.28 -23.57
CA PHE A 106 -12.21 -3.76 -24.04
C PHE A 106 -12.04 -2.61 -25.03
N LEU A 107 -11.16 -1.64 -24.73
CA LEU A 107 -10.88 -0.51 -25.61
C LEU A 107 -10.25 -0.96 -26.93
N PHE A 108 -9.29 -1.90 -26.87
CA PHE A 108 -8.61 -2.44 -28.05
C PHE A 108 -9.57 -3.16 -29.00
N LEU A 109 -10.54 -3.91 -28.46
CA LEU A 109 -11.47 -4.70 -29.27
C LEU A 109 -12.64 -3.88 -29.85
N ASN A 110 -13.02 -2.78 -29.21
CA ASN A 110 -14.25 -2.04 -29.54
C ASN A 110 -14.00 -0.68 -30.20
N TYR A 111 -12.76 -0.18 -30.24
CA TYR A 111 -12.45 1.17 -30.75
C TYR A 111 -11.25 1.19 -31.69
N GLU A 112 -11.27 2.15 -32.63
CA GLU A 112 -10.12 2.42 -33.51
C GLU A 112 -9.05 3.22 -32.76
N ILE A 113 -7.97 2.53 -32.38
CA ILE A 113 -6.91 3.08 -31.53
C ILE A 113 -5.70 3.55 -32.32
N ASN A 114 -5.09 4.65 -31.88
CA ASN A 114 -3.74 5.00 -32.30
C ASN A 114 -2.76 4.05 -31.60
N THR A 115 -2.28 3.05 -32.34
CA THR A 115 -1.43 1.96 -31.84
C THR A 115 -0.30 2.46 -30.92
N PHE A 116 0.49 3.45 -31.37
CA PHE A 116 1.65 3.92 -30.60
C PHE A 116 1.25 4.58 -29.28
N ARG A 117 0.29 5.51 -29.32
CA ARG A 117 -0.16 6.24 -28.11
C ARG A 117 -0.92 5.34 -27.15
N PHE A 118 -1.76 4.46 -27.67
CA PHE A 118 -2.55 3.53 -26.87
C PHE A 118 -1.66 2.55 -26.12
N PHE A 119 -0.70 1.90 -26.79
CA PHE A 119 0.22 0.97 -26.12
C PHE A 119 1.17 1.68 -25.15
N GLY A 120 1.60 2.91 -25.46
CA GLY A 120 2.35 3.73 -24.51
C GLY A 120 1.55 4.01 -23.23
N TRP A 121 0.30 4.45 -23.37
CA TRP A 121 -0.60 4.65 -22.23
C TRP A 121 -0.88 3.36 -21.46
N ALA A 122 -1.16 2.24 -22.16
CA ALA A 122 -1.44 0.95 -21.53
C ALA A 122 -0.24 0.40 -20.75
N ALA A 123 0.98 0.55 -21.29
CA ALA A 123 2.21 0.14 -20.64
C ALA A 123 2.45 0.91 -19.34
N VAL A 124 2.23 2.22 -19.32
CA VAL A 124 2.34 3.03 -18.10
C VAL A 124 1.29 2.61 -17.07
N ASN A 125 0.03 2.47 -17.48
CA ASN A 125 -1.08 2.14 -16.58
C ASN A 125 -0.96 0.75 -15.96
N THR A 126 -0.34 -0.20 -16.67
CA THR A 126 -0.14 -1.57 -16.17
C THR A 126 1.18 -1.72 -15.43
N GLY A 127 2.25 -1.15 -15.96
CA GLY A 127 3.62 -1.33 -15.46
C GLY A 127 3.87 -0.64 -14.12
N LEU A 128 3.40 0.61 -13.95
CA LEU A 128 3.63 1.35 -12.71
C LEU A 128 3.02 0.67 -11.48
N PRO A 129 1.74 0.22 -11.51
CA PRO A 129 1.17 -0.55 -10.41
C PRO A 129 1.94 -1.83 -10.09
N ILE A 130 2.34 -2.59 -11.12
CA ILE A 130 3.03 -3.88 -10.93
C ILE A 130 4.39 -3.67 -10.25
N LEU A 131 5.21 -2.78 -10.81
CA LEU A 131 6.55 -2.49 -10.30
C LEU A 131 6.52 -1.80 -8.94
N GLY A 132 5.54 -0.94 -8.71
CA GLY A 132 5.48 -0.12 -7.50
C GLY A 132 4.84 -0.83 -6.30
N LYS A 133 3.86 -1.72 -6.52
CA LYS A 133 2.93 -2.15 -5.45
C LYS A 133 2.62 -3.64 -5.40
N LEU A 134 2.39 -4.30 -6.53
CA LEU A 134 2.03 -5.72 -6.52
C LEU A 134 3.12 -6.59 -5.89
N ILE A 135 4.38 -6.32 -6.23
CA ILE A 135 5.54 -7.06 -5.72
C ILE A 135 5.66 -6.88 -4.20
N SER A 136 5.55 -5.65 -3.70
CA SER A 136 5.61 -5.37 -2.25
C SER A 136 4.43 -6.00 -1.49
N GLY A 137 3.22 -5.93 -2.03
CA GLY A 137 2.03 -6.48 -1.38
C GLY A 137 2.02 -8.01 -1.31
N ILE A 138 2.60 -8.70 -2.31
CA ILE A 138 2.78 -10.16 -2.29
C ILE A 138 3.79 -10.56 -1.22
N ASN A 139 4.92 -9.86 -1.15
CA ASN A 139 5.98 -10.17 -0.20
C ASN A 139 5.49 -9.99 1.24
N ASN A 140 4.87 -8.84 1.53
CA ASN A 140 4.46 -8.47 2.89
C ASN A 140 3.12 -9.09 3.34
N TYR A 141 2.55 -10.02 2.56
CA TYR A 141 1.17 -10.51 2.75
C TYR A 141 0.93 -11.22 4.08
N ASN A 142 1.96 -11.85 4.63
CA ASN A 142 1.88 -12.58 5.91
C ASN A 142 2.58 -11.84 7.05
N ASP A 143 2.95 -10.57 6.85
CA ASP A 143 3.67 -9.82 7.87
C ASP A 143 2.74 -9.46 9.03
N PHE A 144 3.24 -9.68 10.24
CA PHE A 144 2.51 -9.36 11.45
C PHE A 144 3.44 -9.10 12.62
N LEU A 145 3.01 -8.22 13.52
CA LEU A 145 3.63 -7.98 14.83
C LEU A 145 2.56 -8.17 15.90
N THR A 146 2.84 -9.02 16.87
CA THR A 146 2.00 -9.29 18.03
C THR A 146 2.79 -8.90 19.28
N LEU A 147 2.22 -7.98 20.06
CA LEU A 147 2.76 -7.53 21.35
C LEU A 147 1.77 -7.94 22.46
N THR A 148 2.15 -8.84 23.36
CA THR A 148 1.31 -9.29 24.48
C THR A 148 2.10 -9.26 25.79
N SER A 149 1.43 -9.39 26.93
CA SER A 149 2.14 -9.39 28.23
C SER A 149 3.08 -10.60 28.41
N SER A 150 2.86 -11.69 27.67
CA SER A 150 3.57 -12.96 27.82
C SER A 150 4.58 -13.25 26.70
N TYR A 151 4.31 -12.79 25.49
CA TYR A 151 5.20 -12.99 24.35
C TYR A 151 5.16 -11.84 23.33
N ILE A 152 6.23 -11.73 22.57
CA ILE A 152 6.33 -10.92 21.36
C ILE A 152 6.53 -11.87 20.20
N GLU A 153 5.68 -11.76 19.17
CA GLU A 153 5.76 -12.59 17.98
C GLU A 153 5.78 -11.70 16.74
N TYR A 154 6.64 -12.00 15.79
CA TYR A 154 6.70 -11.28 14.54
C TYR A 154 7.00 -12.21 13.37
N LYS A 155 6.55 -11.76 12.21
CA LYS A 155 6.94 -12.29 10.91
C LYS A 155 7.11 -11.14 9.95
N ASN A 156 8.25 -11.07 9.29
CA ASN A 156 8.50 -10.21 8.15
C ASN A 156 9.06 -11.05 6.97
N ASN A 157 9.50 -10.38 5.90
CA ASN A 157 10.01 -11.04 4.70
C ASN A 157 11.26 -11.92 4.93
N GLU A 158 12.07 -11.60 5.93
CA GLU A 158 13.37 -12.26 6.16
C GLU A 158 13.36 -13.20 7.37
N LEU A 159 12.58 -12.89 8.41
CA LEU A 159 12.67 -13.49 9.72
C LEU A 159 11.27 -13.72 10.33
N GLU A 160 11.19 -14.77 11.15
CA GLU A 160 10.01 -15.11 11.96
C GLU A 160 10.50 -15.53 13.34
N GLY A 161 9.83 -15.07 14.39
CA GLY A 161 10.23 -15.36 15.75
C GLY A 161 9.11 -15.14 16.76
N LYS A 162 9.10 -15.99 17.79
CA LYS A 162 8.26 -15.86 18.98
C LYS A 162 9.17 -15.87 20.21
N PHE A 163 9.05 -14.84 21.02
CA PHE A 163 9.92 -14.60 22.18
C PHE A 163 9.08 -14.44 23.43
N GLU A 164 9.43 -15.14 24.49
CA GLU A 164 8.77 -14.98 25.78
C GLU A 164 9.28 -13.70 26.46
N VAL A 165 8.36 -12.88 26.99
CA VAL A 165 8.69 -11.60 27.63
C VAL A 165 9.59 -11.80 28.85
N CYS A 166 9.51 -12.97 29.50
CA CYS A 166 10.37 -13.29 30.64
C CYS A 166 11.86 -13.42 30.29
N ASP A 167 12.20 -13.69 29.03
CA ASP A 167 13.57 -13.85 28.57
C ASP A 167 14.18 -12.53 28.08
N ILE A 168 13.32 -11.53 27.88
CA ILE A 168 13.69 -10.18 27.44
C ILE A 168 14.14 -9.37 28.66
N GLN A 169 15.25 -8.66 28.51
CA GLN A 169 15.77 -7.72 29.50
C GLN A 169 15.30 -6.30 29.21
N SER A 170 15.34 -5.86 27.94
CA SER A 170 14.94 -4.52 27.55
C SER A 170 14.29 -4.51 26.17
N ILE A 171 13.36 -3.58 25.99
CA ILE A 171 12.72 -3.29 24.70
C ILE A 171 12.88 -1.80 24.45
N HIS A 172 13.38 -1.43 23.28
CA HIS A 172 13.47 -0.03 22.88
C HIS A 172 13.30 0.11 21.37
N ILE A 173 12.88 1.31 20.95
CA ILE A 173 12.75 1.66 19.54
C ILE A 173 13.96 2.48 19.13
N ASN A 174 14.78 1.94 18.23
CA ASN A 174 15.85 2.69 17.58
C ASN A 174 15.28 3.51 16.43
N LYS A 175 15.46 4.83 16.53
CA LYS A 175 15.10 5.80 15.49
C LYS A 175 16.36 6.11 14.68
N ASP A 176 16.28 6.01 13.36
CA ASP A 176 17.31 6.56 12.44
C ASP A 176 17.57 8.05 12.75
N ASP A 177 18.76 8.56 12.44
CA ASP A 177 19.17 9.98 12.56
C ASP A 177 18.13 11.01 12.04
N LYS A 178 17.20 10.59 11.18
CA LYS A 178 16.10 11.40 10.63
C LYS A 178 14.73 11.14 11.28
N GLY A 179 14.62 10.22 12.24
CA GLY A 179 13.41 9.84 12.94
C GLY A 179 12.35 9.13 12.07
N LEU A 180 12.72 8.74 10.84
CA LEU A 180 11.80 8.19 9.83
C LEU A 180 11.70 6.67 9.89
N HIS A 181 12.78 6.00 10.26
CA HIS A 181 12.85 4.55 10.34
C HIS A 181 12.85 4.12 11.81
N GLN A 182 11.94 3.22 12.18
CA GLN A 182 11.82 2.73 13.54
C GLN A 182 11.99 1.21 13.58
N LYS A 183 13.05 0.79 14.27
CA LYS A 183 13.33 -0.62 14.51
C LYS A 183 13.05 -0.95 15.96
N LEU A 184 12.27 -2.00 16.20
CA LEU A 184 12.03 -2.52 17.54
C LEU A 184 13.17 -3.46 17.91
N VAL A 185 13.92 -3.11 18.95
CA VAL A 185 15.05 -3.90 19.45
C VAL A 185 14.63 -4.61 20.73
N LEU A 186 14.80 -5.93 20.72
CA LEU A 186 14.62 -6.81 21.87
C LEU A 186 16.00 -7.24 22.36
N GLU A 187 16.38 -6.82 23.56
CA GLU A 187 17.61 -7.27 24.22
C GLU A 187 17.27 -8.40 25.19
N PHE A 188 17.88 -9.56 25.03
CA PHE A 188 17.64 -10.73 25.86
C PHE A 188 18.59 -10.79 27.05
N LYS A 189 18.18 -11.47 28.12
CA LYS A 189 19.03 -11.76 29.28
C LYS A 189 20.28 -12.58 28.92
N SER A 190 20.23 -13.30 27.80
CA SER A 190 21.37 -14.04 27.21
C SER A 190 22.43 -13.13 26.59
N SER A 191 22.24 -11.80 26.56
CA SER A 191 23.05 -10.82 25.81
C SER A 191 22.92 -10.91 24.28
N GLU A 192 22.00 -11.75 23.77
CA GLU A 192 21.60 -11.72 22.37
C GLU A 192 20.62 -10.56 22.14
N SER A 193 20.56 -10.07 20.91
CA SER A 193 19.59 -9.04 20.52
C SER A 193 18.90 -9.42 19.22
N VAL A 194 17.61 -9.12 19.15
CA VAL A 194 16.81 -9.25 17.93
C VAL A 194 16.31 -7.87 17.55
N THR A 195 16.51 -7.51 16.28
CA THR A 195 16.00 -6.27 15.71
C THR A 195 14.88 -6.59 14.73
N ILE A 196 13.69 -6.06 14.99
CA ILE A 196 12.50 -6.18 14.15
C ILE A 196 12.34 -4.89 13.37
N ASP A 197 12.36 -4.99 12.04
CA ASP A 197 12.20 -3.85 11.14
C ASP A 197 10.71 -3.54 10.93
N MET A 198 10.21 -2.49 11.59
CA MET A 198 8.78 -2.15 11.56
C MET A 198 8.39 -1.40 10.28
N ASP A 199 9.35 -0.82 9.55
CA ASP A 199 9.09 -0.17 8.25
C ASP A 199 8.75 -1.21 7.18
N GLU A 200 9.46 -2.35 7.18
CA GLU A 200 9.18 -3.43 6.24
C GLU A 200 7.73 -3.94 6.39
N MET A 201 7.23 -3.89 7.61
CA MET A 201 5.90 -4.35 8.01
C MET A 201 4.80 -3.29 7.80
N GLU A 202 5.15 -2.11 7.29
CA GLU A 202 4.24 -0.99 7.01
C GLU A 202 3.50 -0.50 8.27
N LEU A 203 4.21 -0.41 9.40
CA LEU A 203 3.66 -0.01 10.70
C LEU A 203 3.88 1.47 11.03
N GLU A 204 4.24 2.31 10.06
CA GLU A 204 4.65 3.71 10.28
C GLU A 204 3.58 4.54 10.96
N ASP A 205 2.31 4.32 10.60
CA ASP A 205 1.15 5.00 11.20
C ASP A 205 0.89 4.58 12.66
N PHE A 206 1.55 3.51 13.13
CA PHE A 206 1.34 2.92 14.46
C PHE A 206 2.52 3.10 15.41
N TYR A 207 3.59 3.77 14.97
CA TYR A 207 4.79 3.98 15.77
C TYR A 207 4.52 4.63 17.13
N GLU A 208 3.67 5.66 17.16
CA GLU A 208 3.31 6.32 18.42
C GLU A 208 2.55 5.37 19.35
N SER A 209 1.56 4.64 18.84
CA SER A 209 0.79 3.66 19.63
C SER A 209 1.64 2.49 20.11
N ILE A 210 2.64 2.06 19.33
CA ILE A 210 3.60 1.02 19.71
C ILE A 210 4.53 1.53 20.83
N ASP A 211 5.08 2.74 20.69
CA ASP A 211 5.95 3.37 21.68
C ASP A 211 5.22 3.57 23.03
N GLU A 212 3.99 4.08 22.98
CA GLU A 212 3.10 4.22 24.15
C GLU A 212 2.84 2.87 24.83
N TYR A 213 2.45 1.86 24.06
CA TYR A 213 2.19 0.52 24.61
C TYR A 213 3.43 -0.07 25.28
N ILE A 214 4.62 0.09 24.68
CA ILE A 214 5.87 -0.41 25.26
C ILE A 214 6.20 0.32 26.57
N ALA A 215 6.08 1.66 26.57
CA ALA A 215 6.40 2.49 27.72
C ALA A 215 5.46 2.23 28.91
N GLU A 216 4.17 2.01 28.66
CA GLU A 216 3.19 1.74 29.71
C GLU A 216 3.20 0.29 30.18
N HIS A 217 3.26 -0.67 29.25
CA HIS A 217 3.02 -2.07 29.56
C HIS A 217 4.30 -2.81 29.95
N TYR A 218 5.33 -2.77 29.10
CA TYR A 218 6.54 -3.57 29.31
C TYR A 218 7.48 -2.98 30.34
N LYS A 219 7.47 -1.66 30.58
CA LYS A 219 8.26 -1.04 31.65
C LYS A 219 7.94 -1.61 33.04
N SER A 220 6.72 -2.10 33.23
CA SER A 220 6.29 -2.73 34.48
C SER A 220 6.66 -4.22 34.58
N LEU A 221 6.80 -4.90 33.43
CA LEU A 221 7.00 -6.34 33.29
C LEU A 221 8.49 -6.72 33.17
N LEU A 222 9.30 -5.87 32.56
CA LEU A 222 10.74 -6.05 32.37
C LEU A 222 11.49 -5.46 33.57
N LYS A 223 12.04 -6.34 34.42
CA LYS A 223 12.89 -6.02 35.58
C LYS A 223 14.22 -6.71 35.48
#